data_AF-A0A2S4L4E6-F1
#
_entry.id   AF-A0A2S4L4E6-F1
#
_cell.length_a   1.000
_cell.length_b   1.000
_cell.length_c   1.000
_cell.angle_alpha   90.00
_cell.angle_beta   90.00
_cell.angle_gamma   90.00
#
_symmetry.space_group_name_H-M   'P 1'
#
loop_
_entity.id
_entity.type
_entity.pdbx_description
1 polymer ?
#
loop_
_entity_poly.entity_id
_entity_poly.type
_entity_poly.pdbx_seq_one_letter_code
_entity_poly.pdbx_strand_id
1 'polypeptide(L)'
;MPMAGWAFVFTPETDKPTGIVSARLEKKGPFGDEYAQTSNRAELRAILGALRFRHWRGEGFAILVFATDSEYVAEGATTWARGWVRNGWKTRTGAEVRNKDLWEMRLGEVERWDYWGLKIQFWRIPRMLNARADRAAKQAAEKEEDSDEYCEIMGVLT
;
A
#
# COMPACT_ATOMS: atom_id res chain seq x y z
N MET A 1 -7.00 21.66 -5.82
CA MET A 1 -7.07 20.66 -4.73
C MET A 1 -5.71 19.97 -4.65
N PRO A 2 -5.15 19.68 -3.47
CA PRO A 2 -3.87 18.97 -3.41
C PRO A 2 -4.05 17.59 -4.06
N MET A 3 -3.26 17.32 -5.10
CA MET A 3 -3.24 16.02 -5.72
C MET A 3 -2.19 15.17 -5.00
N ALA A 4 -2.56 13.94 -4.63
CA ALA A 4 -1.62 12.96 -4.12
C ALA A 4 -1.46 11.85 -5.16
N GLY A 5 -0.27 11.27 -5.23
CA GLY A 5 0.00 10.06 -5.98
C GLY A 5 0.59 9.02 -5.05
N TRP A 6 0.50 7.76 -5.44
CA TRP A 6 1.10 6.65 -4.73
C TRP A 6 2.07 5.93 -5.66
N ALA A 7 3.11 5.35 -5.07
CA ALA A 7 4.08 4.58 -5.83
C ALA A 7 4.75 3.53 -4.96
N PHE A 8 5.15 2.43 -5.58
CA PHE A 8 6.10 1.49 -5.00
C PHE A 8 7.17 1.13 -6.03
N VAL A 9 8.35 0.81 -5.52
CA VAL A 9 9.49 0.31 -6.29
C VAL A 9 9.75 -1.12 -5.84
N PHE A 10 9.97 -2.03 -6.77
CA PHE A 10 10.31 -3.41 -6.46
C PHE A 10 11.62 -3.80 -7.15
N THR A 11 12.51 -4.41 -6.39
CA THR A 11 13.82 -4.89 -6.84
C THR A 11 14.02 -6.33 -6.36
N PRO A 12 13.45 -7.32 -7.06
CA PRO A 12 13.64 -8.72 -6.71
C PRO A 12 15.09 -9.18 -6.97
N GLU A 13 15.41 -10.43 -6.60
CA GLU A 13 16.74 -11.04 -6.81
C GLU A 13 17.23 -10.93 -8.27
N THR A 14 18.55 -11.06 -8.47
CA THR A 14 19.35 -10.59 -9.62
C THR A 14 18.89 -10.97 -11.03
N ASP A 15 17.96 -11.92 -11.16
CA ASP A 15 17.45 -12.40 -12.46
C ASP A 15 15.97 -12.06 -12.71
N LYS A 16 15.32 -11.31 -11.80
CA LYS A 16 13.92 -10.91 -11.92
C LYS A 16 13.79 -9.41 -12.24
N PRO A 17 12.75 -9.00 -12.99
CA PRO A 17 12.60 -7.60 -13.40
C PRO A 17 12.38 -6.69 -12.19
N THR A 18 13.13 -5.59 -12.16
CA THR A 18 12.86 -4.47 -11.24
C THR A 18 11.91 -3.49 -11.90
N GLY A 19 11.12 -2.76 -11.11
CA GLY A 19 10.17 -1.80 -11.67
C GLY A 19 9.69 -0.76 -10.69
N ILE A 20 8.95 0.21 -11.23
CA ILE A 20 8.25 1.25 -10.48
C ILE A 20 6.81 1.22 -10.96
N VAL A 21 5.88 1.17 -10.02
CA VAL A 21 4.44 1.31 -10.28
C VAL A 21 3.98 2.55 -9.56
N SER A 22 3.28 3.43 -10.27
CA SER A 22 2.72 4.65 -9.69
C SER A 22 1.47 5.10 -10.43
N ALA A 23 0.56 5.71 -9.67
CA ALA A 23 -0.66 6.33 -10.18
C ALA A 23 -1.07 7.49 -9.27
N ARG A 24 -1.87 8.41 -9.80
CA ARG A 24 -2.59 9.38 -8.99
C ARG A 24 -3.48 8.61 -8.00
N LEU A 25 -3.61 9.14 -6.79
CA LEU A 25 -4.51 8.57 -5.80
C LEU A 25 -5.96 8.78 -6.26
N GLU A 26 -6.74 7.72 -6.31
CA GLU A 26 -8.15 7.76 -6.64
C GLU A 26 -8.97 8.56 -5.59
N LYS A 27 -10.13 9.11 -6.00
CA LYS A 27 -11.06 9.78 -5.07
C LYS A 27 -11.98 8.79 -4.38
N LYS A 28 -12.41 7.75 -5.10
CA LYS A 28 -13.27 6.69 -4.57
C LYS A 28 -12.44 5.49 -4.17
N GLY A 29 -12.59 5.05 -2.92
CA GLY A 29 -11.91 3.87 -2.39
C GLY A 29 -12.45 2.55 -2.95
N PRO A 30 -11.89 1.41 -2.52
CA PRO A 30 -12.27 0.08 -2.99
C PRO A 30 -13.74 -0.30 -2.73
N PHE A 31 -14.44 0.41 -1.85
CA PHE A 31 -15.85 0.21 -1.55
C PHE A 31 -16.77 1.28 -2.17
N GLY A 32 -16.24 2.17 -3.00
CA GLY A 32 -16.99 3.19 -3.72
C GLY A 32 -17.17 4.52 -2.98
N ASP A 33 -16.86 4.58 -1.68
CA ASP A 33 -16.91 5.80 -0.89
C ASP A 33 -15.83 6.82 -1.31
N GLU A 34 -16.14 8.11 -1.20
CA GLU A 34 -15.18 9.19 -1.48
C GLU A 34 -14.28 9.49 -0.28
N TYR A 35 -12.99 9.70 -0.56
CA TYR A 35 -11.97 9.99 0.44
C TYR A 35 -11.08 11.16 0.03
N ALA A 36 -10.59 11.89 1.03
CA ALA A 36 -9.58 12.92 0.81
C ALA A 36 -8.25 12.30 0.38
N GLN A 37 -7.62 12.91 -0.63
CA GLN A 37 -6.27 12.57 -1.05
C GLN A 37 -5.26 13.06 0.00
N THR A 38 -4.65 12.14 0.74
CA THR A 38 -3.68 12.44 1.81
C THR A 38 -2.44 11.55 1.67
N SER A 39 -1.30 11.97 2.22
CA SER A 39 -0.05 11.18 2.21
C SER A 39 -0.27 9.79 2.81
N ASN A 40 -0.89 9.71 4.00
CA ASN A 40 -1.14 8.44 4.68
C ASN A 40 -2.01 7.49 3.84
N ARG A 41 -3.00 8.03 3.12
CA ARG A 41 -3.85 7.22 2.23
C ARG A 41 -3.06 6.73 1.01
N ALA A 42 -2.24 7.59 0.41
CA ALA A 42 -1.35 7.23 -0.69
C ALA A 42 -0.34 6.14 -0.29
N GLU A 43 0.24 6.24 0.91
CA GLU A 43 1.17 5.26 1.46
C GLU A 43 0.49 3.89 1.66
N LEU A 44 -0.71 3.86 2.24
CA LEU A 44 -1.50 2.62 2.36
C LEU A 44 -1.84 2.03 1.00
N ARG A 45 -2.24 2.89 0.05
CA ARG A 45 -2.61 2.49 -1.30
C ARG A 45 -1.43 1.89 -2.06
N ALA A 46 -0.23 2.42 -1.87
CA ALA A 46 1.01 1.86 -2.44
C ALA A 46 1.30 0.45 -1.91
N ILE A 47 1.14 0.22 -0.61
CA ILE A 47 1.34 -1.11 -0.01
C ILE A 47 0.30 -2.10 -0.53
N LEU A 48 -0.97 -1.72 -0.56
CA LEU A 48 -2.04 -2.57 -1.09
C LEU A 48 -1.81 -2.90 -2.57
N GLY A 49 -1.44 -1.89 -3.36
CA GLY A 49 -1.09 -2.06 -4.76
C GLY A 49 0.05 -3.08 -4.93
N ALA A 50 1.12 -2.95 -4.16
CA ALA A 50 2.24 -3.89 -4.20
C ALA A 50 1.87 -5.31 -3.75
N LEU A 51 1.01 -5.47 -2.73
CA LEU A 51 0.51 -6.78 -2.29
C LEU A 51 -0.29 -7.50 -3.40
N ARG A 52 -1.03 -6.75 -4.21
CA ARG A 52 -1.89 -7.29 -5.28
C ARG A 52 -1.23 -7.34 -6.65
N PHE A 53 -0.15 -6.59 -6.84
CA PHE A 53 0.48 -6.40 -8.14
C PHE A 53 0.88 -7.71 -8.82
N ARG A 54 1.43 -8.66 -8.07
CA ARG A 54 2.01 -9.89 -8.62
C ARG A 54 1.61 -11.10 -7.81
N HIS A 55 1.68 -12.26 -8.45
CA HIS A 55 1.50 -13.53 -7.76
C HIS A 55 2.80 -13.94 -7.07
N TRP A 56 3.26 -13.13 -6.11
CA TRP A 56 4.59 -13.22 -5.48
C TRP A 56 4.96 -14.64 -5.05
N ARG A 57 4.05 -15.35 -4.37
CA ARG A 57 4.31 -16.72 -3.97
C ARG A 57 4.51 -17.68 -5.16
N GLY A 58 3.72 -17.50 -6.22
CA GLY A 58 3.81 -18.27 -7.46
C GLY A 58 5.09 -17.98 -8.25
N GLU A 59 5.63 -16.77 -8.12
CA GLU A 59 6.94 -16.38 -8.64
C GLU A 59 8.10 -16.92 -7.78
N GLY A 60 7.84 -17.72 -6.74
CA GLY A 60 8.86 -18.36 -5.91
C GLY A 60 9.38 -17.51 -4.75
N PHE A 61 8.74 -16.37 -4.43
CA PHE A 61 9.12 -15.60 -3.25
C PHE A 61 8.55 -16.24 -1.97
N ALA A 62 9.38 -16.32 -0.92
CA ALA A 62 8.97 -16.78 0.41
C ALA A 62 8.73 -15.64 1.40
N ILE A 63 9.33 -14.46 1.14
CA ILE A 63 9.23 -13.28 2.00
C ILE A 63 9.07 -12.05 1.11
N LEU A 64 8.15 -11.16 1.46
CA LEU A 64 8.00 -9.82 0.90
C LEU A 64 8.27 -8.79 2.00
N VAL A 65 9.29 -7.95 1.80
CA VAL A 65 9.66 -6.90 2.77
C VAL A 65 9.24 -5.54 2.22
N PHE A 66 8.34 -4.87 2.94
CA PHE A 66 7.95 -3.49 2.66
C PHE A 66 8.86 -2.52 3.39
N ALA A 67 9.80 -1.94 2.66
CA ALA A 67 10.59 -0.82 3.15
C ALA A 67 9.78 0.49 3.01
N THR A 68 9.52 1.18 4.11
CA THR A 68 8.79 2.45 4.12
C THR A 68 9.36 3.41 5.16
N ASP A 69 9.35 4.72 4.89
CA ASP A 69 9.66 5.76 5.87
C ASP A 69 8.41 6.22 6.65
N SER A 70 7.24 5.70 6.30
CA SER A 70 5.98 6.01 6.98
C SER A 70 5.86 5.29 8.32
N GLU A 71 5.85 6.08 9.40
CA GLU A 71 5.49 5.61 10.73
C GLU A 71 4.07 5.05 10.77
N TYR A 72 3.13 5.73 10.10
CA TYR A 72 1.73 5.33 10.07
C TYR A 72 1.53 3.93 9.48
N VAL A 73 2.25 3.61 8.41
CA VAL A 73 2.23 2.27 7.82
C VAL A 73 2.97 1.28 8.71
N ALA A 74 4.21 1.57 9.11
CA ALA A 74 5.05 0.62 9.83
C ALA A 74 4.48 0.26 11.23
N GLU A 75 4.00 1.24 11.98
CA GLU A 75 3.43 1.02 13.31
C GLU A 75 1.98 0.57 13.26
N GLY A 76 1.19 1.10 12.32
CA GLY A 76 -0.19 0.68 12.13
C GLY A 76 -0.29 -0.80 11.74
N ALA A 77 0.63 -1.27 10.90
CA ALA A 77 0.75 -2.67 10.50
C ALA A 77 0.97 -3.64 11.66
N THR A 78 1.81 -3.24 12.61
CA THR A 78 2.39 -4.12 13.62
C THR A 78 1.67 -4.03 14.96
N THR A 79 1.13 -2.87 15.28
CA THR A 79 0.66 -2.54 16.64
C THR A 79 -0.82 -2.18 16.68
N TRP A 80 -1.32 -1.35 15.75
CA TRP A 80 -2.65 -0.76 15.89
C TRP A 80 -3.77 -1.54 15.22
N ALA A 81 -3.51 -2.11 14.02
CA ALA A 81 -4.55 -2.73 13.21
C ALA A 81 -5.31 -3.84 13.97
N ARG A 82 -4.60 -4.68 14.73
CA ARG A 82 -5.23 -5.72 15.58
C ARG A 82 -6.13 -5.13 16.66
N GLY A 83 -5.72 -4.01 17.25
CA GLY A 83 -6.52 -3.28 18.24
C GLY A 83 -7.77 -2.66 17.62
N TRP A 84 -7.65 -2.08 16.43
CA TRP A 84 -8.78 -1.52 15.69
C TRP A 84 -9.81 -2.59 15.32
N VAL A 85 -9.38 -3.73 14.78
CA VAL A 85 -10.28 -4.84 14.47
C VAL A 85 -11.05 -5.29 15.72
N ARG A 86 -10.34 -5.48 16.85
CA ARG A 86 -10.95 -5.86 18.13
C ARG A 86 -11.95 -4.82 18.63
N ASN A 87 -11.69 -3.54 18.41
CA ASN A 87 -12.52 -2.44 18.88
C ASN A 87 -13.56 -1.99 17.83
N GLY A 88 -13.85 -2.82 16.82
CA GLY A 88 -14.85 -2.51 15.79
C GLY A 88 -14.50 -1.30 14.94
N TRP A 89 -13.22 -1.12 14.62
CA TRP A 89 -12.65 0.00 13.85
C TRP A 89 -12.80 1.38 14.49
N LYS A 90 -12.79 1.42 15.82
CA LYS A 90 -12.78 2.67 16.59
C LYS A 90 -11.43 2.93 17.24
N THR A 91 -11.04 4.20 17.24
CA THR A 91 -9.89 4.72 17.96
C THR A 91 -10.16 4.75 19.48
N ARG A 92 -9.12 4.99 20.29
CA ARG A 92 -9.26 5.09 21.76
C ARG A 92 -10.24 6.19 22.21
N THR A 93 -10.45 7.22 21.40
CA THR A 93 -11.40 8.30 21.65
C THR A 93 -12.81 8.00 21.14
N GLY A 94 -13.05 6.81 20.58
CA GLY A 94 -14.35 6.39 20.05
C GLY A 94 -14.64 6.84 18.61
N ALA A 95 -13.78 7.65 18.00
CA ALA A 95 -13.91 8.05 16.60
C ALA A 95 -13.57 6.90 15.66
N GLU A 96 -14.16 6.89 14.45
CA GLU A 96 -13.84 5.95 13.38
C GLU A 96 -12.36 6.04 12.98
N VAL A 97 -11.76 4.89 12.70
CA VAL A 97 -10.38 4.80 12.21
C VAL A 97 -10.29 5.36 10.79
N ARG A 98 -9.36 6.29 10.57
CA ARG A 98 -9.10 6.86 9.24
C ARG A 98 -8.56 5.79 8.29
N ASN A 99 -8.95 5.86 7.02
CA ASN A 99 -8.55 4.94 5.96
C ASN A 99 -8.87 3.47 6.28
N LYS A 100 -9.95 3.23 7.05
CA LYS A 100 -10.42 1.89 7.42
C LYS A 100 -10.50 0.95 6.21
N ASP A 101 -11.04 1.45 5.10
CA ASP A 101 -11.21 0.72 3.85
C ASP A 101 -9.91 0.10 3.33
N LEU A 102 -8.83 0.88 3.28
CA LEU A 102 -7.52 0.39 2.84
C LEU A 102 -6.87 -0.51 3.89
N TRP A 103 -7.09 -0.25 5.19
CA TRP A 103 -6.59 -1.13 6.25
C TRP A 103 -7.26 -2.50 6.22
N GLU A 104 -8.58 -2.56 6.04
CA GLU A 104 -9.36 -3.81 5.92
C GLU A 104 -8.85 -4.64 4.75
N MET A 105 -8.75 -4.02 3.56
CA MET A 105 -8.23 -4.69 2.37
C MET A 105 -6.80 -5.20 2.56
N ARG A 106 -5.93 -4.38 3.14
CA ARG A 106 -4.53 -4.75 3.39
C ARG A 106 -4.41 -5.90 4.38
N LEU A 107 -5.21 -5.91 5.46
CA LEU A 107 -5.21 -7.02 6.42
C LEU A 107 -5.65 -8.32 5.75
N GLY A 108 -6.71 -8.28 4.94
CA GLY A 108 -7.15 -9.43 4.16
C GLY A 108 -6.07 -9.97 3.22
N GLU A 109 -5.32 -9.10 2.54
CA GLU A 109 -4.20 -9.53 1.70
C GLU A 109 -3.04 -10.13 2.50
N VAL A 110 -2.72 -9.58 3.67
CA VAL A 110 -1.68 -10.14 4.55
C VAL A 110 -2.06 -11.54 5.03
N GLU A 111 -3.30 -11.73 5.47
CA GLU A 111 -3.83 -13.04 5.88
C GLU A 111 -3.85 -14.04 4.71
N ARG A 112 -4.27 -13.58 3.53
CA ARG A 112 -4.24 -14.38 2.30
C ARG A 112 -2.81 -14.83 2.00
N TRP A 113 -1.84 -13.94 2.01
CA TRP A 113 -0.45 -14.30 1.71
C TRP A 113 0.15 -15.24 2.73
N ASP A 114 -0.16 -15.05 4.02
CA ASP A 114 0.25 -15.95 5.09
C ASP A 114 -0.30 -17.38 4.88
N TYR A 115 -1.57 -17.51 4.49
CA TYR A 115 -2.18 -18.79 4.14
C TYR A 115 -1.45 -19.50 2.98
N TRP A 116 -0.95 -18.74 2.00
CA TRP A 116 -0.15 -19.27 0.88
C TRP A 116 1.35 -19.45 1.23
N GLY A 117 1.74 -19.20 2.48
CA GLY A 117 3.11 -19.37 2.96
C GLY A 117 4.08 -18.26 2.52
N LEU A 118 3.58 -17.08 2.11
CA LEU A 118 4.37 -15.89 1.85
C LEU A 118 4.39 -15.00 3.09
N LYS A 119 5.56 -14.82 3.71
CA LYS A 119 5.70 -13.96 4.88
C LYS A 119 5.76 -12.49 4.47
N ILE A 120 4.90 -11.67 5.06
CA ILE A 120 4.93 -10.22 4.88
C ILE A 120 5.65 -9.56 6.06
N GLN A 121 6.64 -8.71 5.78
CA GLN A 121 7.39 -7.96 6.78
C GLN A 121 7.41 -6.47 6.45
N PHE A 122 7.54 -5.64 7.48
CA PHE A 122 7.66 -4.19 7.35
C PHE A 122 8.99 -3.74 7.94
N TRP A 123 9.72 -2.92 7.19
CA TRP A 123 10.97 -2.33 7.63
C TRP A 123 10.87 -0.81 7.53
N ARG A 124 10.91 -0.14 8.70
CA ARG A 124 10.99 1.32 8.75
C ARG A 124 12.39 1.76 8.32
N ILE A 125 12.47 2.54 7.25
CA ILE A 125 13.72 3.04 6.67
C ILE A 125 13.83 4.56 6.75
N PRO A 126 15.05 5.13 6.75
CA PRO A 126 15.23 6.58 6.60
C PRO A 126 14.67 7.09 5.28
N ARG A 127 14.03 8.26 5.30
CA ARG A 127 13.39 8.90 4.13
C ARG A 127 14.28 8.98 2.89
N MET A 128 15.58 9.22 3.07
CA MET A 128 16.52 9.31 1.96
C MET A 128 16.63 8.01 1.14
N LEU A 129 16.38 6.85 1.76
CA LEU A 129 16.35 5.56 1.07
C LEU A 129 15.05 5.34 0.28
N ASN A 130 13.97 6.07 0.59
CA ASN A 130 12.69 5.99 -0.10
C ASN A 130 12.55 7.01 -1.25
N ALA A 131 13.63 7.70 -1.61
CA ALA A 131 13.60 8.84 -2.55
C ALA A 131 13.06 8.47 -3.95
N ARG A 132 13.27 7.24 -4.42
CA ARG A 132 12.75 6.78 -5.72
C ARG A 132 11.22 6.68 -5.73
N ALA A 133 10.64 6.07 -4.69
CA ALA A 133 9.19 5.95 -4.59
C ALA A 133 8.53 7.31 -4.33
N ASP A 134 9.11 8.14 -3.44
CA ASP A 134 8.63 9.50 -3.16
C ASP A 134 8.59 10.36 -4.45
N ARG A 135 9.64 10.30 -5.27
CA ARG A 135 9.66 11.01 -6.56
C ARG A 135 8.59 10.50 -7.52
N ALA A 136 8.44 9.17 -7.64
CA ALA A 136 7.44 8.57 -8.53
C ALA A 136 6.00 8.89 -8.09
N ALA A 137 5.74 8.93 -6.79
CA ALA A 137 4.45 9.32 -6.22
C ALA A 137 4.12 10.78 -6.51
N LYS A 138 5.10 11.69 -6.36
CA LYS A 138 4.94 13.11 -6.70
C LYS A 138 4.64 13.33 -8.18
N GLN A 139 5.37 12.66 -9.06
CA GLN A 139 5.10 12.73 -10.51
C GLN A 139 3.72 12.17 -10.87
N ALA A 140 3.30 11.09 -10.21
CA ALA A 140 1.99 10.51 -10.45
C ALA A 140 0.83 11.38 -9.95
N ALA A 141 1.06 12.19 -8.91
CA ALA A 141 0.07 13.14 -8.42
C ALA A 141 -0.36 14.16 -9.50
N GLU A 142 0.50 14.46 -10.47
CA GLU A 142 0.27 15.44 -11.53
C GLU A 142 -0.51 14.86 -12.74
N LYS A 143 -0.79 13.55 -12.76
CA LYS A 143 -1.46 12.88 -13.87
C LYS A 143 -2.98 13.05 -13.81
N GLU A 144 -3.52 14.01 -14.56
CA GLU A 144 -4.96 14.28 -14.58
C GLU A 144 -5.80 13.18 -15.25
N GLU A 145 -5.19 12.38 -16.12
CA GLU A 145 -5.87 11.33 -16.91
C GLU A 145 -6.19 10.05 -16.10
N ASP A 146 -5.58 9.89 -14.92
CA ASP A 146 -5.82 8.71 -14.08
C ASP A 146 -7.27 8.69 -13.56
N SER A 147 -7.84 7.49 -13.40
CA SER A 147 -9.21 7.31 -12.93
C SER A 147 -9.43 7.85 -11.51
N ASP A 148 -10.61 8.40 -11.24
CA ASP A 148 -11.05 8.72 -9.87
C ASP A 148 -11.60 7.49 -9.13
N GLU A 149 -11.77 6.36 -9.81
CA GLU A 149 -12.20 5.09 -9.23
C GLU A 149 -11.01 4.20 -8.85
N TYR A 150 -11.19 3.44 -7.78
CA TYR A 150 -10.22 2.42 -7.38
C TYR A 150 -10.11 1.34 -8.45
N CYS A 151 -8.89 1.15 -8.96
CA CYS A 151 -8.57 0.08 -9.90
C CYS A 151 -7.40 -0.76 -9.40
N GLU A 152 -7.48 -2.08 -9.61
CA GLU A 152 -6.34 -2.96 -9.40
C GLU A 152 -5.30 -2.75 -10.50
N ILE A 153 -4.03 -2.65 -10.10
CA ILE A 153 -2.91 -2.63 -11.05
C ILE A 153 -2.23 -4.00 -10.95
N MET A 154 -2.35 -4.80 -12.00
CA MET A 154 -1.74 -6.12 -12.08
C MET A 154 -0.49 -6.07 -12.97
N GLY A 155 0.60 -6.62 -12.47
CA GLY A 155 1.82 -6.88 -13.24
C GLY A 155 1.67 -8.16 -14.05
N VAL A 156 2.20 -8.15 -15.27
CA VAL A 156 2.26 -9.36 -16.09
C VAL A 156 3.39 -10.26 -15.58
N LEU A 157 3.13 -11.57 -15.51
CA LEU A 157 4.14 -12.61 -15.39
C LEU A 157 4.90 -12.67 -16.74
N THR A 158 6.08 -12.05 -16.79
CA THR A 158 7.00 -12.19 -17.93
C THR A 158 8.02 -13.27 -17.63
#